data_AF-A0A3D0WRN0-F1
#
_entry.id   AF-A0A3D0WRN0-F1
#
_cell.length_a   1.000
_cell.length_b   1.000
_cell.length_c   1.000
_cell.angle_alpha   90.00
_cell.angle_beta   90.00
_cell.angle_gamma   90.00
#
_symmetry.space_group_name_H-M   'P 1'
#
loop_
_entity.id
_entity.type
_entity.pdbx_description
1 polymer ?
#
loop_
_entity_poly.entity_id
_entity_poly.type
_entity_poly.pdbx_seq_one_letter_code
_entity_poly.pdbx_strand_id
1 'polypeptide(L)'
;FIFWMVSIPLLFIIVPNVAVSVRIILAIAGIASLLLLWWSFTVYSKGFVSKALSIAGKLPFAGKRVKVYKEKHLEKIEQMDFLIANLYKNRKKDFVTSLSLELLSRFVLCTEIIFMMHAIRFPVTFTQSVIVESIQSMVGNLFFFMPMQLGAREGGFILVFGILSFPAAHAVYVSLCIRIRELFWTLFGLGLIQVRRR
;
A
#
# COMPACT_ATOMS: atom_id res chain seq x y z
N PHE A 1 -0.44 2.54 3.08
CA PHE A 1 0.13 1.41 3.86
C PHE A 1 -0.69 1.17 5.11
N ILE A 2 -1.02 2.20 5.90
CA ILE A 2 -1.67 2.03 7.20
C ILE A 2 -3.13 1.56 7.11
N PHE A 3 -3.88 2.00 6.10
CA PHE A 3 -5.29 1.64 5.91
C PHE A 3 -5.52 0.14 6.05
N TRP A 4 -4.73 -0.63 5.34
CA TRP A 4 -4.73 -2.09 5.32
C TRP A 4 -4.40 -2.79 6.63
N MET A 5 -3.50 -2.19 7.37
CA MET A 5 -3.03 -2.71 8.66
C MET A 5 -4.10 -2.51 9.74
N VAL A 6 -5.02 -1.58 9.51
CA VAL A 6 -6.20 -1.32 10.34
C VAL A 6 -7.42 -2.09 9.83
N SER A 7 -7.61 -2.14 8.51
CA SER A 7 -8.75 -2.79 7.86
C SER A 7 -8.72 -4.32 7.99
N ILE A 8 -7.56 -4.98 7.79
CA ILE A 8 -7.46 -6.45 7.84
C ILE A 8 -7.89 -7.02 9.20
N PRO A 9 -7.44 -6.48 10.36
CA PRO A 9 -7.94 -6.91 11.66
C PRO A 9 -9.44 -6.65 11.88
N LEU A 10 -9.95 -5.50 11.41
CA LEU A 10 -11.36 -5.14 11.50
C LEU A 10 -12.27 -6.08 10.70
N LEU A 11 -11.78 -6.56 9.55
CA LEU A 11 -12.49 -7.52 8.70
C LEU A 11 -12.69 -8.88 9.39
N PHE A 12 -11.81 -9.28 10.31
CA PHE A 12 -11.93 -10.52 11.09
C PHE A 12 -13.16 -10.52 12.01
N ILE A 13 -13.62 -9.33 12.43
CA ILE A 13 -14.75 -9.16 13.33
C ILE A 13 -16.08 -9.10 12.55
N ILE A 14 -16.05 -8.65 11.29
CA ILE A 14 -17.27 -8.30 10.52
C ILE A 14 -17.74 -9.44 9.60
N VAL A 15 -16.87 -10.35 9.15
CA VAL A 15 -17.25 -11.42 8.20
C VAL A 15 -17.21 -12.81 8.87
N PRO A 16 -18.34 -13.30 9.42
CA PRO A 16 -18.37 -14.57 10.16
C PRO A 16 -18.37 -15.83 9.27
N ASN A 17 -18.56 -15.73 7.95
CA ASN A 17 -18.67 -16.88 7.04
C ASN A 17 -17.70 -16.79 5.86
N VAL A 18 -16.42 -17.08 6.12
CA VAL A 18 -15.40 -17.29 5.08
C VAL A 18 -14.76 -18.67 5.23
N ALA A 19 -14.35 -19.27 4.11
CA ALA A 19 -13.65 -20.55 4.11
C ALA A 19 -12.42 -20.50 5.04
N VAL A 20 -12.17 -21.59 5.76
CA VAL A 20 -11.12 -21.69 6.79
C VAL A 20 -9.74 -21.29 6.23
N SER A 21 -9.44 -21.69 5.00
CA SER A 21 -8.18 -21.36 4.29
C SER A 21 -7.98 -19.85 4.12
N VAL A 22 -9.05 -19.13 3.77
CA VAL A 22 -9.02 -17.66 3.60
C VAL A 22 -8.82 -16.99 4.95
N ARG A 23 -9.47 -17.49 6.01
CA ARG A 23 -9.33 -16.97 7.37
C ARG A 23 -7.89 -17.08 7.88
N ILE A 24 -7.18 -18.17 7.54
CA ILE A 24 -5.77 -18.35 7.90
C ILE A 24 -4.88 -17.36 7.16
N ILE A 25 -5.05 -17.19 5.84
CA ILE A 25 -4.26 -16.24 5.05
C ILE A 25 -4.47 -14.81 5.56
N LEU A 26 -5.72 -14.44 5.85
CA LEU A 26 -6.07 -13.13 6.40
C LEU A 26 -5.50 -12.93 7.81
N ALA A 27 -5.50 -13.96 8.66
CA ALA A 27 -4.91 -13.89 10.00
C ALA A 27 -3.38 -13.69 9.93
N ILE A 28 -2.69 -14.42 9.05
CA ILE A 28 -1.25 -14.25 8.83
C ILE A 28 -0.96 -12.85 8.30
N ALA A 29 -1.73 -12.38 7.32
CA ALA A 29 -1.59 -11.02 6.79
C ALA A 29 -1.85 -9.95 7.86
N GLY A 30 -2.87 -10.14 8.71
CA GLY A 30 -3.19 -9.26 9.83
C GLY A 30 -2.05 -9.19 10.86
N ILE A 31 -1.51 -10.34 11.28
CA ILE A 31 -0.39 -10.41 12.21
C ILE A 31 0.87 -9.79 11.60
N ALA A 32 1.19 -10.13 10.34
CA ALA A 32 2.32 -9.54 9.62
C ALA A 32 2.18 -8.02 9.50
N SER A 33 0.96 -7.52 9.28
CA SER A 33 0.68 -6.09 9.26
C SER A 33 0.91 -5.44 10.64
N LEU A 34 0.37 -5.99 11.72
CA LEU A 34 0.59 -5.46 13.07
C LEU A 34 2.08 -5.45 13.45
N LEU A 35 2.81 -6.51 13.09
CA LEU A 35 4.26 -6.59 13.26
C LEU A 35 4.99 -5.53 12.42
N LEU A 36 4.60 -5.31 11.17
CA LEU A 36 5.17 -4.26 10.32
C LEU A 36 4.86 -2.87 10.86
N LEU A 37 3.67 -2.61 11.41
CA LEU A 37 3.33 -1.33 12.05
C LEU A 37 4.19 -1.10 13.28
N TRP A 38 4.27 -2.10 14.15
CA TRP A 38 5.05 -2.02 15.38
C TRP A 38 6.56 -1.85 15.09
N TRP A 39 7.07 -2.63 14.13
CA TRP A 39 8.44 -2.53 13.64
C TRP A 39 8.70 -1.15 13.04
N SER A 40 7.84 -0.69 12.13
CA SER A 40 7.86 0.65 11.52
C SER A 40 7.92 1.75 12.59
N PHE A 41 7.04 1.73 13.59
CA PHE A 41 7.01 2.73 14.66
C PHE A 41 8.29 2.72 15.51
N THR A 42 8.80 1.53 15.82
CA THR A 42 10.03 1.35 16.61
C THR A 42 11.28 1.75 15.83
N VAL A 43 11.26 1.55 14.51
CA VAL A 43 12.39 1.77 13.60
C VAL A 43 12.46 3.22 13.14
N TYR A 44 11.32 3.84 12.81
CA TYR A 44 11.26 5.25 12.40
C TYR A 44 11.54 6.23 13.53
N SER A 45 11.39 5.82 14.79
CA SER A 45 11.74 6.65 15.96
C SER A 45 13.24 6.68 16.29
N LYS A 46 14.06 5.81 15.66
CA LYS A 46 15.49 5.61 16.01
C LYS A 46 16.50 5.82 14.87
N GLY A 47 16.06 6.26 13.68
CA GLY A 47 16.92 6.41 12.50
C GLY A 47 17.23 5.04 11.87
N PHE A 48 16.65 4.78 10.71
CA PHE A 48 16.65 3.46 10.06
C PHE A 48 17.62 3.38 8.91
N VAL A 49 17.73 4.45 8.11
CA VAL A 49 18.42 4.43 6.83
C VAL A 49 19.90 4.10 7.05
N SER A 50 20.53 4.71 8.07
CA SER A 50 21.93 4.40 8.41
C SER A 50 22.15 2.95 8.86
N LYS A 51 21.21 2.34 9.61
CA LYS A 51 21.29 0.94 10.06
C LYS A 51 21.05 -0.04 8.92
N ALA A 52 20.07 0.23 8.05
CA ALA A 52 19.78 -0.59 6.88
C ALA A 52 20.98 -0.64 5.92
N LEU A 53 21.60 0.51 5.63
CA LEU A 53 22.84 0.56 4.82
C LEU A 53 24.01 -0.15 5.49
N SER A 54 24.10 -0.13 6.83
CA SER A 54 25.13 -0.88 7.58
C SER A 54 24.97 -2.40 7.42
N ILE A 55 23.73 -2.90 7.50
CA ILE A 55 23.40 -4.32 7.32
C ILE A 55 23.64 -4.73 5.86
N ALA A 56 23.18 -3.93 4.90
CA ALA A 56 23.40 -4.17 3.47
C ALA A 56 24.89 -4.12 3.09
N GLY A 57 25.70 -3.34 3.82
CA GLY A 57 27.16 -3.29 3.69
C GLY A 57 27.87 -4.60 4.07
N LYS A 58 27.18 -5.56 4.71
CA LYS A 58 27.73 -6.89 5.07
C LYS A 58 27.49 -7.96 3.99
N LEU A 59 26.74 -7.65 2.93
CA LEU A 59 26.46 -8.62 1.86
C LEU A 59 27.71 -8.92 1.02
N PRO A 60 28.00 -10.21 0.70
CA PRO A 60 29.25 -10.62 0.05
C PRO A 60 29.42 -10.07 -1.38
N PHE A 61 28.33 -9.84 -2.12
CA PHE A 61 28.39 -9.37 -3.52
C PHE A 61 28.33 -7.84 -3.69
N ALA A 62 27.61 -7.13 -2.81
CA ALA A 62 27.34 -5.70 -2.96
C ALA A 62 27.91 -4.82 -1.82
N GLY A 63 28.42 -5.43 -0.75
CA GLY A 63 28.74 -4.74 0.50
C GLY A 63 29.79 -3.62 0.37
N LYS A 64 30.81 -3.80 -0.47
CA LYS A 64 31.84 -2.76 -0.73
C LYS A 64 31.25 -1.51 -1.39
N ARG A 65 30.35 -1.68 -2.38
CA ARG A 65 29.69 -0.56 -3.08
C ARG A 65 28.74 0.20 -2.14
N VAL A 66 28.02 -0.54 -1.31
CA VAL A 66 27.09 0.03 -0.32
C VAL A 66 27.84 0.84 0.75
N LYS A 67 29.02 0.37 1.22
CA LYS A 67 29.85 1.12 2.17
C LYS A 67 30.37 2.43 1.58
N VAL A 68 30.93 2.40 0.38
CA VAL A 68 31.44 3.61 -0.32
C VAL A 68 30.32 4.62 -0.57
N TYR A 69 29.12 4.15 -0.94
CA TYR A 69 27.96 5.01 -1.12
C TYR A 69 27.48 5.63 0.21
N LYS A 70 27.46 4.83 1.29
CA LYS A 70 27.09 5.31 2.63
C LYS A 70 28.04 6.41 3.12
N GLU A 71 29.35 6.22 2.97
CA GLU A 71 30.35 7.21 3.37
C GLU A 71 30.23 8.50 2.55
N LYS A 72 30.00 8.39 1.24
CA LYS A 72 29.85 9.55 0.34
C LYS A 72 28.59 10.37 0.58
N HIS A 73 27.53 9.76 1.13
CA HIS A 73 26.22 10.40 1.32
C HIS A 73 25.75 10.39 2.78
N LEU A 74 26.67 10.24 3.73
CA LEU A 74 26.36 10.05 5.15
C LEU A 74 25.50 11.19 5.71
N GLU A 75 25.86 12.45 5.43
CA GLU A 75 25.12 13.62 5.90
C GLU A 75 23.67 13.65 5.38
N LYS A 76 23.45 13.32 4.09
CA LYS A 76 22.10 13.25 3.52
C LYS A 76 21.29 12.11 4.15
N ILE A 77 21.93 10.97 4.40
CA ILE A 77 21.30 9.81 5.05
C ILE A 77 20.88 10.16 6.49
N GLU A 78 21.75 10.83 7.24
CA GLU A 78 21.46 11.27 8.60
C GLU A 78 20.40 12.38 8.64
N GLN A 79 20.42 13.32 7.69
CA GLN A 79 19.36 14.31 7.54
C GLN A 79 18.01 13.67 7.25
N MET A 80 17.95 12.64 6.40
CA MET A 80 16.71 11.88 6.15
C MET A 80 16.23 11.19 7.44
N ASP A 81 17.12 10.53 8.17
CA ASP A 81 16.79 9.89 9.45
C ASP A 81 16.30 10.92 10.49
N PHE A 82 16.92 12.11 10.55
CA PHE A 82 16.49 13.21 11.42
C PHE A 82 15.11 13.75 11.03
N LEU A 83 14.86 14.01 9.74
CA LEU A 83 13.57 14.50 9.27
C LEU A 83 12.44 13.51 9.57
N ILE A 84 12.68 12.22 9.38
CA ILE A 84 11.72 11.16 9.70
C ILE A 84 11.45 11.11 11.22
N ALA A 85 12.51 11.14 12.04
CA ALA A 85 12.37 11.13 13.50
C ALA A 85 11.68 12.41 14.03
N ASN A 86 11.98 13.57 13.44
CA ASN A 86 11.41 14.87 13.79
C ASN A 86 9.92 14.95 13.44
N LEU A 87 9.51 14.38 12.30
CA LEU A 87 8.10 14.27 11.94
C LEU A 87 7.32 13.48 12.99
N TYR A 88 7.87 12.35 13.45
CA TYR A 88 7.25 11.49 14.46
C TYR A 88 7.24 12.11 15.87
N LYS A 89 8.31 12.81 16.28
CA LYS A 89 8.43 13.35 17.64
C LYS A 89 7.79 14.73 17.81
N ASN A 90 8.05 15.65 16.90
CA ASN A 90 7.76 17.07 17.08
C ASN A 90 6.57 17.58 16.24
N ARG A 91 6.16 16.85 15.18
CA ARG A 91 5.08 17.28 14.26
C ARG A 91 3.90 16.30 14.24
N LYS A 92 3.39 15.95 15.42
CA LYS A 92 2.23 15.05 15.59
C LYS A 92 1.00 15.52 14.80
N LYS A 93 0.77 16.83 14.68
CA LYS A 93 -0.36 17.40 13.91
C LYS A 93 -0.25 17.10 12.41
N ASP A 94 0.93 17.32 11.81
CA ASP A 94 1.18 17.05 10.39
C ASP A 94 1.06 15.54 10.10
N PHE A 95 1.56 14.71 11.03
CA PHE A 95 1.43 13.26 10.95
C PHE A 95 -0.04 12.81 10.97
N VAL A 96 -0.83 13.29 11.94
CA VAL A 96 -2.27 12.95 12.04
C VAL A 96 -3.02 13.45 10.80
N THR A 97 -2.73 14.66 10.32
CA THR A 97 -3.37 15.21 9.13
C THR A 97 -3.09 14.36 7.89
N SER A 98 -1.82 13.96 7.71
CA SER A 98 -1.43 13.08 6.60
C SER A 98 -2.12 11.72 6.69
N LEU A 99 -2.22 11.17 7.90
CA LEU A 99 -2.92 9.90 8.13
C LEU A 99 -4.43 10.01 7.83
N SER A 100 -5.07 11.08 8.29
CA SER A 100 -6.49 11.34 8.00
C SER A 100 -6.75 11.52 6.52
N LEU A 101 -5.88 12.22 5.79
CA LEU A 101 -5.98 12.37 4.34
C LEU A 101 -5.80 11.03 3.61
N GLU A 102 -4.87 10.18 4.06
CA GLU A 102 -4.73 8.82 3.53
C GLU A 102 -6.03 8.01 3.75
N LEU A 103 -6.61 8.05 4.94
CA LEU A 103 -7.87 7.36 5.25
C LEU A 103 -9.04 7.86 4.39
N LEU A 104 -9.18 9.17 4.23
CA LEU A 104 -10.22 9.77 3.38
C LEU A 104 -10.05 9.35 1.92
N SER A 105 -8.81 9.34 1.41
CA SER A 105 -8.55 8.89 0.03
C SER A 105 -8.96 7.43 -0.19
N ARG A 106 -8.77 6.57 0.82
CA ARG A 106 -9.15 5.15 0.76
C ARG A 106 -10.65 4.96 0.84
N PHE A 107 -11.35 5.79 1.62
CA PHE A 107 -12.82 5.81 1.63
C PHE A 107 -13.39 6.16 0.25
N VAL A 108 -12.80 7.15 -0.42
CA VAL A 108 -13.17 7.52 -1.80
C VAL A 108 -12.91 6.35 -2.75
N LEU A 109 -11.76 5.68 -2.66
CA LEU A 109 -11.43 4.50 -3.49
C LEU A 109 -12.40 3.33 -3.27
N CYS A 110 -12.82 3.06 -2.03
CA CYS A 110 -13.81 2.02 -1.74
C CYS A 110 -15.17 2.37 -2.38
N THR A 111 -15.58 3.64 -2.26
CA THR A 111 -16.82 4.14 -2.87
C THR A 111 -16.76 4.06 -4.40
N GLU A 112 -15.59 4.31 -4.99
CA GLU A 112 -15.36 4.17 -6.43
C GLU A 112 -15.60 2.73 -6.91
N ILE A 113 -15.09 1.73 -6.17
CA ILE A 113 -15.33 0.31 -6.49
C ILE A 113 -16.84 0.00 -6.45
N ILE A 114 -17.57 0.54 -5.47
CA ILE A 114 -19.04 0.36 -5.40
C ILE A 114 -19.70 0.93 -6.66
N PHE A 115 -19.30 2.13 -7.11
CA PHE A 115 -19.84 2.73 -8.32
C PHE A 115 -19.53 1.92 -9.58
N MET A 116 -18.28 1.43 -9.73
CA MET A 116 -17.92 0.55 -10.84
C MET A 116 -18.77 -0.72 -10.86
N MET A 117 -18.92 -1.37 -9.71
CA MET A 117 -19.71 -2.60 -9.58
C MET A 117 -21.22 -2.35 -9.79
N HIS A 118 -21.72 -1.17 -9.41
CA HIS A 118 -23.09 -0.75 -9.68
C HIS A 118 -23.35 -0.58 -11.19
N ALA A 119 -22.37 -0.08 -11.96
CA ALA A 119 -22.50 0.10 -13.41
C ALA A 119 -22.75 -1.21 -14.17
N ILE A 120 -22.25 -2.34 -13.65
CA ILE A 120 -22.48 -3.69 -14.20
C ILE A 120 -23.64 -4.43 -13.53
N ARG A 121 -24.49 -3.71 -12.76
CA ARG A 121 -25.65 -4.24 -12.03
C ARG A 121 -25.31 -5.33 -11.01
N PHE A 122 -24.12 -5.29 -10.44
CA PHE A 122 -23.69 -6.19 -9.38
C PHE A 122 -23.40 -5.36 -8.11
N PRO A 123 -24.42 -4.97 -7.33
CA PRO A 123 -24.20 -4.11 -6.16
C PRO A 123 -23.37 -4.84 -5.10
N VAL A 124 -22.25 -4.23 -4.71
CA VAL A 124 -21.39 -4.71 -3.62
C VAL A 124 -21.58 -3.83 -2.38
N THR A 125 -21.47 -4.43 -1.20
CA THR A 125 -21.54 -3.68 0.06
C THR A 125 -20.25 -2.90 0.29
N PHE A 126 -20.33 -1.86 1.13
CA PHE A 126 -19.14 -1.10 1.52
C PHE A 126 -18.06 -2.02 2.13
N THR A 127 -18.44 -2.97 2.96
CA THR A 127 -17.53 -3.97 3.53
C THR A 127 -16.81 -4.78 2.45
N GLN A 128 -17.52 -5.24 1.42
CA GLN A 128 -16.90 -5.98 0.31
C GLN A 128 -15.94 -5.10 -0.48
N SER A 129 -16.29 -3.83 -0.72
CA SER A 129 -15.37 -2.89 -1.38
C SER A 129 -14.10 -2.63 -0.57
N VAL A 130 -14.21 -2.56 0.77
CA VAL A 130 -13.06 -2.44 1.67
C VAL A 130 -12.21 -3.71 1.61
N ILE A 131 -12.78 -4.91 1.47
CA ILE A 131 -12.02 -6.16 1.32
C ILE A 131 -11.27 -6.17 -0.01
N VAL A 132 -11.89 -5.70 -1.08
CA VAL A 132 -11.30 -5.60 -2.42
C VAL A 132 -10.18 -4.58 -2.47
N GLU A 133 -10.42 -3.38 -1.96
CA GLU A 133 -9.43 -2.29 -1.86
C GLU A 133 -8.32 -2.68 -0.90
N SER A 134 -8.71 -3.39 0.17
CA SER A 134 -7.86 -4.34 0.87
C SER A 134 -7.36 -5.37 -0.15
N ILE A 135 -7.16 -6.66 0.13
CA ILE A 135 -6.24 -7.61 -0.58
C ILE A 135 -5.47 -7.21 -1.91
N GLN A 136 -6.05 -6.58 -2.94
CA GLN A 136 -5.36 -5.89 -4.05
C GLN A 136 -4.14 -5.00 -3.69
N SER A 137 -4.27 -3.91 -2.93
CA SER A 137 -3.13 -3.02 -2.55
C SER A 137 -2.07 -3.68 -1.65
N MET A 138 -2.34 -4.80 -0.97
CA MET A 138 -1.36 -5.63 -0.26
C MET A 138 -0.56 -6.42 -1.27
N VAL A 139 -1.24 -7.05 -2.24
CA VAL A 139 -0.57 -7.66 -3.40
C VAL A 139 0.29 -6.62 -4.11
N GLY A 140 -0.24 -5.42 -4.38
CA GLY A 140 0.53 -4.32 -4.96
C GLY A 140 1.79 -3.97 -4.14
N ASN A 141 1.66 -3.85 -2.81
CA ASN A 141 2.79 -3.56 -1.93
C ASN A 141 3.83 -4.69 -1.88
N LEU A 142 3.41 -5.95 -1.93
CA LEU A 142 4.32 -7.10 -1.97
C LEU A 142 5.14 -7.11 -3.27
N PHE A 143 4.51 -6.72 -4.38
CA PHE A 143 5.13 -6.63 -5.69
C PHE A 143 5.62 -5.21 -6.02
N PHE A 144 6.06 -4.43 -5.03
CA PHE A 144 6.51 -3.04 -5.21
C PHE A 144 7.66 -2.88 -6.21
N PHE A 145 8.44 -3.94 -6.41
CA PHE A 145 9.57 -3.97 -7.34
C PHE A 145 9.15 -4.12 -8.81
N MET A 146 7.89 -4.45 -9.08
CA MET A 146 7.40 -4.59 -10.46
C MET A 146 6.96 -3.25 -11.04
N PRO A 147 7.44 -2.87 -12.23
CA PRO A 147 7.09 -1.61 -12.86
C PRO A 147 5.58 -1.55 -13.13
N MET A 148 4.93 -0.48 -12.66
CA MET A 148 3.47 -0.27 -12.75
C MET A 148 2.61 -1.39 -12.11
N GLN A 149 3.24 -2.35 -11.41
CA GLN A 149 2.61 -3.53 -10.83
C GLN A 149 1.67 -4.25 -11.81
N LEU A 150 2.08 -4.29 -13.09
CA LEU A 150 1.35 -4.98 -14.16
C LEU A 150 1.31 -6.49 -13.87
N GLY A 151 0.16 -7.12 -14.10
CA GLY A 151 -0.06 -8.53 -13.75
C GLY A 151 -0.28 -8.79 -12.25
N ALA A 152 0.54 -8.24 -11.35
CA ALA A 152 0.36 -8.48 -9.91
C ALA A 152 -0.96 -7.93 -9.37
N ARG A 153 -1.31 -6.67 -9.68
CA ARG A 153 -2.56 -6.08 -9.18
C ARG A 153 -3.80 -6.74 -9.76
N GLU A 154 -3.75 -7.17 -11.01
CA GLU A 154 -4.85 -7.89 -11.68
C GLU A 154 -5.04 -9.28 -11.10
N GLY A 155 -3.93 -10.00 -10.85
CA GLY A 155 -3.94 -11.23 -10.07
C GLY A 155 -4.51 -11.00 -8.67
N GLY A 156 -4.15 -9.89 -8.02
CA GLY A 156 -4.71 -9.44 -6.75
C GLY A 156 -6.24 -9.35 -6.80
N PHE A 157 -6.81 -8.64 -7.78
CA PHE A 157 -8.27 -8.53 -7.95
C PHE A 157 -8.94 -9.88 -8.17
N ILE A 158 -8.39 -10.72 -9.05
CA ILE A 158 -8.93 -12.06 -9.33
C ILE A 158 -8.96 -12.91 -8.05
N LEU A 159 -7.90 -12.85 -7.25
CA LEU A 159 -7.84 -13.54 -5.95
C LEU A 159 -8.94 -13.07 -5.00
N VAL A 160 -9.17 -11.76 -4.85
CA VAL A 160 -10.22 -11.26 -3.95
C VAL A 160 -11.60 -11.64 -4.42
N PHE A 161 -11.87 -11.47 -5.71
CA PHE A 161 -13.18 -11.78 -6.26
C PHE A 161 -13.46 -13.28 -6.14
N GLY A 162 -12.45 -14.14 -6.32
CA GLY A 162 -12.56 -15.56 -6.01
C GLY A 162 -12.90 -15.84 -4.55
N ILE A 163 -12.27 -15.12 -3.61
CA ILE A 163 -12.56 -15.23 -2.16
C ILE A 163 -13.99 -14.81 -1.82
N LEU A 164 -14.50 -13.76 -2.48
CA LEU A 164 -15.85 -13.24 -2.30
C LEU A 164 -16.90 -14.01 -3.13
N SER A 165 -16.51 -15.06 -3.84
CA SER A 165 -17.35 -15.83 -4.76
C SER A 165 -17.98 -14.96 -5.87
N PHE A 166 -17.30 -13.89 -6.28
CA PHE A 166 -17.67 -13.04 -7.39
C PHE A 166 -17.09 -13.58 -8.72
N PRO A 167 -17.78 -13.40 -9.86
CA PRO A 167 -17.26 -13.88 -11.13
C PRO A 167 -15.96 -13.18 -11.52
N ALA A 168 -14.97 -13.93 -12.02
CA ALA A 168 -13.67 -13.39 -12.43
C ALA A 168 -13.78 -12.28 -13.49
N ALA A 169 -14.80 -12.32 -14.35
CA ALA A 169 -15.08 -11.28 -15.33
C ALA A 169 -15.31 -9.90 -14.68
N HIS A 170 -15.92 -9.85 -13.49
CA HIS A 170 -16.15 -8.60 -12.76
C HIS A 170 -14.83 -8.06 -12.17
N ALA A 171 -13.93 -8.96 -11.76
CA ALA A 171 -12.59 -8.60 -11.29
C ALA A 171 -11.77 -7.93 -12.40
N VAL A 172 -11.84 -8.48 -13.62
CA VAL A 172 -11.19 -7.91 -14.81
C VAL A 172 -11.82 -6.57 -15.19
N TYR A 173 -13.14 -6.44 -15.10
CA TYR A 173 -13.81 -5.16 -15.35
C TYR A 173 -13.31 -4.06 -14.39
N VAL A 174 -13.35 -4.32 -13.08
CA VAL A 174 -12.90 -3.34 -12.07
C VAL A 174 -11.43 -3.01 -12.22
N SER A 175 -10.57 -4.01 -12.46
CA SER A 175 -9.14 -3.79 -12.63
C SER A 175 -8.83 -2.90 -13.84
N LEU A 176 -9.53 -3.08 -14.96
CA LEU A 176 -9.39 -2.25 -16.16
C LEU A 176 -9.87 -0.81 -15.94
N CYS A 177 -11.04 -0.62 -15.32
CA CYS A 177 -11.55 0.71 -14.99
C CYS A 177 -10.55 1.50 -14.13
N ILE A 178 -9.94 0.85 -13.14
CA ILE A 178 -8.91 1.45 -12.29
C ILE A 178 -7.66 1.82 -13.10
N ARG A 179 -7.22 0.98 -14.05
CA ARG A 179 -6.09 1.31 -14.93
C ARG A 179 -6.37 2.54 -15.78
N ILE A 180 -7.56 2.64 -16.36
CA ILE A 180 -7.97 3.80 -17.16
C ILE A 180 -7.93 5.07 -16.31
N ARG A 181 -8.49 5.02 -15.08
CA ARG A 181 -8.41 6.14 -14.15
C ARG A 181 -6.96 6.54 -13.85
N GLU A 182 -6.10 5.58 -13.55
CA GLU A 182 -4.69 5.84 -13.20
C GLU A 182 -3.92 6.47 -14.37
N LEU A 183 -4.14 5.97 -15.59
CA LEU A 183 -3.55 6.55 -16.80
C LEU A 183 -4.05 7.96 -17.04
N PHE A 184 -5.36 8.21 -16.86
CA PHE A 184 -5.94 9.54 -17.01
C PHE A 184 -5.26 10.55 -16.06
N TRP A 185 -5.16 10.23 -14.76
CA TRP A 185 -4.52 11.13 -13.80
C TRP A 185 -3.02 11.28 -14.02
N THR A 186 -2.34 10.23 -14.48
CA THR A 186 -0.91 10.29 -14.82
C THR A 186 -0.67 11.24 -15.99
N LEU A 187 -1.44 11.11 -17.07
CA LEU A 187 -1.36 11.97 -18.24
C LEU A 187 -1.71 13.42 -17.89
N PHE A 188 -2.75 13.63 -17.09
CA PHE A 188 -3.14 14.94 -16.61
C PHE A 188 -2.03 15.61 -15.77
N GLY A 189 -1.45 14.88 -14.82
CA GLY A 189 -0.34 15.36 -14.00
C GLY A 189 0.91 15.71 -14.83
N LEU A 190 1.24 14.85 -15.81
CA LEU A 190 2.33 15.14 -16.74
C LEU A 190 2.06 16.38 -17.60
N GLY A 191 0.82 16.55 -18.08
CA GLY A 191 0.39 17.73 -18.83
C GLY A 191 0.58 19.02 -18.03
N LEU A 192 0.15 19.04 -16.76
CA LEU A 192 0.32 20.20 -15.88
C LEU A 192 1.79 20.58 -15.66
N ILE A 193 2.67 19.59 -15.52
CA ILE A 193 4.11 19.84 -15.36
C ILE A 193 4.69 20.48 -16.63
N GLN A 194 4.27 20.02 -17.80
CA GLN A 194 4.73 20.55 -19.09
C GLN A 194 4.23 21.98 -19.32
N VAL A 195 3.01 22.30 -18.89
CA VAL A 195 2.46 23.67 -18.96
C VAL A 195 3.26 24.64 -18.08
N ARG A 196 3.74 24.21 -16.91
CA ARG A 196 4.55 25.05 -16.01
C ARG A 196 6.00 25.25 -16.49
N ARG A 197 6.50 24.37 -17.36
CA ARG A 197 7.86 24.48 -17.93
C ARG A 197 7.94 25.33 -19.20
N ARG A 198 6.80 25.76 -19.75
CA ARG A 198 6.71 26.80 -20.77
C ARG A 198 6.40 28.14 -20.13
#